data_AF-A0A6G0YML4-F1
#
_entry.id   AF-A0A6G0YML4-F1
#
_cell.length_a   1.000
_cell.length_b   1.000
_cell.length_c   1.000
_cell.angle_alpha   90.00
_cell.angle_beta   90.00
_cell.angle_gamma   90.00
#
_symmetry.space_group_name_H-M   'P 1'
#
loop_
_entity.id
_entity.type
_entity.pdbx_description
1 polymer ?
#
loop_
_entity_poly.entity_id
_entity_poly.type
_entity_poly.pdbx_seq_one_letter_code
_entity_poly.pdbx_strand_id
1 'polypeptide(L)'
;MSVSLANCIGNKIVAMFPLEVKDTSFMKYESNKNPKGKLYAKFYNTMRTLKSSGLISSTSRKKIPERLQNRKHDTHFDPERDINYIFDQIRHDTNCPFPDLERNWKATTKYRINEIQKAMNTNE
;
A
#
# COMPACT_ATOMS: atom_id res chain seq x y z
N MET A 1 -8.51 -9.51 -18.92
CA MET A 1 -8.02 -8.38 -19.73
C MET A 1 -8.07 -8.83 -21.18
N SER A 2 -8.59 -8.04 -22.12
CA SER A 2 -8.62 -8.48 -23.53
C SER A 2 -7.23 -8.44 -24.14
N VAL A 3 -6.97 -9.32 -25.11
CA VAL A 3 -5.72 -9.35 -25.89
C VAL A 3 -5.47 -8.00 -26.58
N SER A 4 -6.53 -7.31 -27.00
CA SER A 4 -6.44 -5.97 -27.61
C SER A 4 -5.90 -4.90 -26.65
N LEU A 5 -6.36 -4.87 -25.39
CA LEU A 5 -5.90 -3.91 -24.39
C LEU A 5 -4.44 -4.18 -23.99
N ALA A 6 -4.09 -5.45 -23.84
CA ALA A 6 -2.72 -5.88 -23.59
C ALA A 6 -1.76 -5.42 -24.71
N ASN A 7 -2.13 -5.61 -25.98
CA ASN A 7 -1.34 -5.16 -27.12
C ASN A 7 -1.21 -3.62 -27.16
N CYS A 8 -2.28 -2.88 -26.86
CA CYS A 8 -2.23 -1.42 -26.79
C CYS A 8 -1.23 -0.92 -25.75
N ILE A 9 -1.25 -1.49 -24.54
CA ILE A 9 -0.31 -1.15 -23.47
C ILE A 9 1.12 -1.52 -23.88
N GLY A 10 1.32 -2.73 -24.41
CA GLY A 10 2.63 -3.18 -24.88
C GLY A 10 3.24 -2.24 -25.92
N ASN A 11 2.46 -1.83 -26.92
CA ASN A 11 2.90 -0.91 -27.97
C ASN A 11 3.29 0.46 -27.40
N LYS A 12 2.55 0.98 -26.42
CA LYS A 12 2.90 2.26 -25.77
C LYS A 12 4.20 2.17 -24.97
N ILE A 13 4.44 1.05 -24.29
CA ILE A 13 5.68 0.82 -23.56
C ILE A 13 6.86 0.75 -24.53
N VAL A 14 6.75 -0.03 -25.61
CA VAL A 14 7.80 -0.15 -26.64
C VAL A 14 8.10 1.21 -27.31
N ALA A 15 7.06 2.01 -27.58
CA ALA A 15 7.25 3.36 -28.14
C ALA A 15 7.95 4.33 -27.18
N MET A 16 7.74 4.17 -25.87
CA MET A 16 8.35 5.01 -24.84
C MET A 16 9.81 4.61 -24.53
N PHE A 17 10.16 3.33 -24.72
CA PHE A 17 11.49 2.78 -24.42
C PHE A 17 12.08 1.99 -25.61
N PRO A 18 12.41 2.65 -26.74
CA PRO A 18 12.83 1.97 -27.97
C PRO A 18 14.18 1.26 -27.87
N LEU A 19 15.04 1.66 -26.92
CA LEU A 19 16.39 1.11 -26.72
C LEU A 19 16.45 0.00 -25.67
N GLU A 20 15.36 -0.28 -24.95
CA GLU A 20 15.34 -1.34 -23.95
C GLU A 20 15.10 -2.72 -24.57
N VAL A 21 15.71 -3.74 -23.98
CA VAL A 21 15.48 -5.14 -24.36
C VAL A 21 14.00 -5.47 -24.21
N LYS A 22 13.38 -6.04 -25.26
CA LYS A 22 11.94 -6.34 -25.29
C LYS A 22 11.48 -7.22 -24.13
N ASP A 23 12.32 -8.14 -23.66
CA ASP A 23 12.01 -8.99 -22.50
C ASP A 23 11.86 -8.20 -21.18
N THR A 24 12.52 -7.03 -21.09
CA THR A 24 12.39 -6.08 -19.98
C THR A 24 11.06 -5.31 -20.08
N SER A 25 10.65 -4.96 -21.29
CA SER A 25 9.48 -4.13 -21.56
C SER A 25 8.17 -4.93 -21.61
N PHE A 26 8.10 -5.91 -22.53
CA PHE A 26 6.90 -6.65 -22.89
C PHE A 26 7.26 -7.93 -23.67
N MET A 27 7.00 -9.10 -23.07
CA MET A 27 6.97 -10.39 -23.76
C MET A 27 5.54 -10.70 -24.21
N LYS A 28 5.34 -10.68 -25.52
CA LYS A 28 4.13 -11.19 -26.16
C LYS A 28 4.21 -12.72 -26.22
N TYR A 29 3.31 -13.43 -25.55
CA TYR A 29 3.18 -14.87 -25.73
C TYR A 29 2.28 -15.16 -26.93
N GLU A 30 2.72 -16.10 -27.78
CA GLU A 30 1.95 -16.65 -28.91
C GLU A 30 0.67 -17.39 -28.45
N SER A 31 0.57 -17.77 -27.17
CA SER A 31 -0.54 -18.56 -26.63
C SER A 31 -1.19 -17.87 -25.42
N ASN A 32 -2.35 -17.25 -25.64
CA ASN A 32 -3.49 -16.91 -24.74
C ASN A 32 -3.24 -16.61 -23.23
N LYS A 33 -2.01 -16.32 -22.84
CA LYS A 33 -1.58 -16.01 -21.47
C LYS A 33 -1.39 -14.51 -21.35
N ASN A 34 -1.56 -14.00 -20.14
CA ASN A 34 -1.32 -12.59 -19.86
C ASN A 34 0.10 -12.20 -20.28
N PRO A 35 0.31 -10.99 -20.83
CA PRO A 35 1.63 -10.51 -21.17
C PRO A 35 2.56 -10.50 -19.96
N LYS A 36 3.86 -10.73 -20.20
CA LYS A 36 4.91 -10.65 -19.18
C LYS A 36 5.89 -9.52 -19.52
N GLY A 37 6.79 -9.19 -18.61
CA GLY A 37 7.77 -8.10 -18.76
C GLY A 37 7.79 -7.20 -17.53
N LYS A 38 8.98 -6.67 -17.17
CA LYS A 38 9.16 -5.86 -15.96
C LYS A 38 8.33 -4.57 -16.01
N LEU A 39 8.35 -3.87 -17.14
CA LEU A 39 7.57 -2.64 -17.30
C LEU A 39 6.06 -2.90 -17.35
N TYR A 40 5.62 -3.96 -18.05
CA TYR A 40 4.22 -4.37 -18.02
C TYR A 40 3.75 -4.74 -16.60
N ALA A 41 4.54 -5.50 -15.85
CA ALA A 41 4.25 -5.85 -14.46
C ALA A 41 4.19 -4.60 -13.57
N LYS A 42 5.13 -3.67 -13.74
CA LYS A 42 5.14 -2.38 -13.03
C LYS A 42 3.87 -1.58 -13.32
N PHE A 43 3.51 -1.41 -14.59
CA PHE A 43 2.29 -0.73 -15.00
C PHE A 43 1.05 -1.35 -14.37
N TYR A 44 0.92 -2.68 -14.44
CA TYR A 44 -0.23 -3.39 -13.88
C TYR A 44 -0.31 -3.25 -12.35
N ASN A 45 0.82 -3.40 -11.66
CA ASN A 45 0.90 -3.24 -10.21
C ASN A 45 0.55 -1.81 -9.80
N THR A 46 1.10 -0.80 -10.47
CA THR A 46 0.76 0.61 -10.22
C THR A 46 -0.71 0.88 -10.46
N MET A 47 -1.28 0.41 -11.58
CA MET A 47 -2.69 0.56 -11.88
C MET A 47 -3.59 -0.14 -10.84
N ARG A 48 -3.17 -1.31 -10.34
CA ARG A 48 -3.86 -2.02 -9.26
C ARG A 48 -3.82 -1.22 -7.96
N THR A 49 -2.65 -0.69 -7.58
CA THR A 49 -2.47 0.14 -6.39
C THR A 49 -3.35 1.38 -6.44
N LEU A 50 -3.33 2.11 -7.56
CA LEU A 50 -4.13 3.31 -7.77
C LEU A 50 -5.64 3.05 -7.70
N LYS A 51 -6.08 1.89 -8.19
CA LYS A 51 -7.48 1.46 -8.04
C LYS A 51 -7.83 1.09 -6.60
N SER A 52 -6.95 0.38 -5.91
CA SER A 52 -7.19 -0.02 -4.51
C SER A 52 -7.12 1.15 -3.53
N SER A 53 -6.36 2.20 -3.84
CA SER A 53 -6.29 3.42 -3.03
C SER A 53 -7.40 4.41 -3.34
N GLY A 54 -8.32 4.10 -4.28
CA GLY A 54 -9.43 4.99 -4.65
C GLY A 54 -9.06 6.18 -5.55
N LEU A 55 -7.80 6.31 -5.96
CA LEU A 55 -7.32 7.43 -6.79
C LEU A 55 -7.80 7.33 -8.24
N ILE A 56 -8.05 6.11 -8.73
CA ILE A 56 -8.63 5.88 -10.05
C ILE A 56 -9.90 5.06 -9.89
N SER A 57 -10.99 5.53 -10.51
CA SER A 57 -12.24 4.78 -10.56
C SER A 57 -12.03 3.41 -11.18
N SER A 58 -12.29 2.36 -10.39
CA SER A 58 -12.42 1.01 -10.91
C SER A 58 -13.68 0.95 -11.76
N THR A 59 -13.52 1.00 -13.09
CA THR A 59 -14.58 0.63 -14.05
C THR A 59 -14.82 -0.88 -13.99
N SER A 60 -15.28 -1.36 -12.83
CA SER A 60 -15.84 -2.70 -12.68
C SER A 60 -17.34 -2.55 -12.67
N ARG A 61 -17.99 -3.12 -13.70
CA ARG A 61 -19.39 -3.59 -13.61
C ARG A 61 -19.58 -4.22 -12.24
N LYS A 62 -20.65 -3.82 -11.54
CA LYS A 62 -21.04 -4.29 -10.20
C LYS A 62 -20.85 -5.81 -10.11
N LYS A 63 -19.73 -6.25 -9.56
CA LYS A 63 -19.57 -7.63 -9.08
C LYS A 63 -19.89 -7.58 -7.61
N ILE A 64 -20.89 -8.38 -7.25
CA ILE A 64 -21.30 -8.68 -5.88
C ILE A 64 -20.02 -8.98 -5.08
N PRO A 65 -19.85 -8.40 -3.88
CA PRO A 65 -18.61 -8.56 -3.13
C PRO A 65 -18.54 -9.99 -2.61
N GLU A 66 -17.81 -10.85 -3.32
CA GLU A 66 -17.29 -12.08 -2.74
C GLU A 66 -16.23 -11.65 -1.73
N ARG A 67 -16.61 -11.70 -0.44
CA ARG A 67 -15.74 -11.38 0.69
C ARG A 67 -14.48 -12.21 0.56
N LEU A 68 -13.38 -11.56 0.18
CA LEU A 68 -12.04 -12.12 0.37
C LEU A 68 -11.74 -12.06 1.88
N GLN A 69 -12.29 -13.01 2.63
CA GLN A 69 -11.79 -13.35 3.95
C GLN A 69 -10.38 -13.87 3.74
N ASN A 70 -9.34 -13.05 3.91
CA ASN A 70 -7.96 -13.43 4.28
C ASN A 70 -6.97 -12.25 4.27
N ARG A 71 -7.40 -11.09 4.76
CA ARG A 71 -6.46 -10.14 5.37
C ARG A 71 -7.05 -9.82 6.73
N LYS A 72 -6.44 -10.36 7.79
CA LYS A 72 -6.59 -9.83 9.14
C LYS A 72 -5.94 -8.45 9.13
N HIS A 73 -6.56 -7.50 8.44
CA HIS A 73 -6.36 -6.10 8.76
C HIS A 73 -7.10 -5.90 10.06
N ASP A 74 -6.40 -5.47 11.10
CA ASP A 74 -7.05 -4.93 12.28
C ASP A 74 -8.14 -3.96 11.80
N THR A 75 -9.39 -4.33 12.04
CA THR A 75 -10.57 -3.52 11.72
C THR A 75 -10.65 -2.29 12.61
N HIS A 76 -9.70 -2.12 13.52
CA HIS A 76 -9.57 -0.99 14.42
C HIS A 76 -8.53 -0.01 13.85
N PHE A 77 -8.97 0.85 12.94
CA PHE A 77 -8.23 2.06 12.62
C PHE A 77 -8.48 3.04 13.77
N ASP A 78 -7.54 3.11 14.71
CA ASP A 78 -7.53 4.15 15.73
C ASP A 78 -6.89 5.38 15.10
N PRO A 79 -7.65 6.45 14.78
CA PRO A 79 -7.06 7.66 14.22
C PRO A 79 -6.01 8.19 15.20
N GLU A 80 -4.80 8.43 14.71
CA GLU A 80 -3.74 9.02 15.52
C GLU A 80 -4.27 10.34 16.10
N ARG A 81 -4.39 10.39 17.44
CA ARG A 81 -4.71 11.64 18.13
C ARG A 81 -3.57 12.59 17.87
N ASP A 82 -3.89 13.83 17.49
CA ASP A 82 -2.87 14.86 17.29
C ASP A 82 -1.93 14.89 18.50
N ILE A 83 -0.63 14.92 18.22
CA ILE A 83 0.42 14.93 19.25
C ILE A 83 0.22 16.12 20.20
N ASN A 84 -0.29 17.25 19.68
CA ASN A 84 -0.63 18.42 20.48
C ASN A 84 -1.74 18.11 21.50
N TYR A 85 -2.77 17.38 21.09
CA TYR A 85 -3.86 16.94 21.97
C TYR A 85 -3.35 16.01 23.08
N ILE A 86 -2.40 15.12 22.77
CA ILE A 86 -1.75 14.28 23.77
C ILE A 86 -0.94 15.15 24.75
N PHE A 87 -0.15 16.10 24.26
CA PHE A 87 0.61 17.00 25.14
C PHE A 87 -0.29 17.87 26.02
N ASP A 88 -1.42 18.33 25.48
CA ASP A 88 -2.39 19.12 26.24
C ASP A 88 -3.04 18.29 27.34
N GLN A 89 -3.40 17.02 27.06
CA GLN A 89 -3.85 16.09 28.11
C GLN A 89 -2.79 15.90 29.20
N ILE A 90 -1.53 15.71 28.82
CA ILE A 90 -0.43 15.49 29.80
C ILE A 90 -0.19 16.74 30.66
N ARG A 91 -0.28 17.93 30.07
CA ARG A 91 0.06 19.20 30.74
C ARG A 91 -1.09 19.79 31.54
N HIS A 92 -2.33 19.56 31.12
CA HIS A 92 -3.48 20.32 31.60
C HIS A 92 -4.63 19.45 32.12
N ASP A 93 -4.67 18.15 31.81
CA ASP A 93 -5.72 17.27 32.33
C ASP A 93 -5.36 16.74 33.73
N THR A 94 -6.10 17.20 34.73
CA THR A 94 -5.96 16.79 36.13
C THR A 94 -6.59 15.42 36.41
N ASN A 95 -7.37 14.88 35.47
CA ASN A 95 -8.09 13.61 35.60
C ASN A 95 -7.53 12.50 34.68
N CYS A 96 -6.27 12.60 34.26
CA CYS A 96 -5.60 11.57 33.47
C CYS A 96 -4.82 10.61 34.40
N PRO A 97 -5.37 9.44 34.77
CA PRO A 97 -4.67 8.49 35.62
C PRO A 97 -3.47 7.88 34.87
N PHE A 98 -2.46 7.45 35.64
CA PHE A 98 -1.19 6.94 35.11
C PHE A 98 -1.33 5.88 33.99
N PRO A 99 -2.28 4.93 34.01
CA PRO A 99 -2.47 3.98 32.93
C PRO A 99 -2.84 4.64 31.58
N ASP A 100 -3.61 5.72 31.61
CA ASP A 100 -3.98 6.47 30.41
C ASP A 100 -2.80 7.29 29.88
N LEU A 101 -2.01 7.87 30.80
CA LEU A 101 -0.76 8.55 30.48
C LEU A 101 0.25 7.61 29.81
N GLU A 102 0.42 6.40 30.35
CA GLU A 102 1.32 5.38 29.81
C GLU A 102 0.85 4.93 28.42
N ARG A 103 -0.46 4.70 28.23
CA ARG A 103 -1.02 4.39 26.91
C ARG A 103 -0.74 5.50 25.90
N ASN A 104 -0.95 6.76 26.29
CA ASN A 104 -0.71 7.92 25.45
C ASN A 104 0.77 8.07 25.10
N TRP A 105 1.68 7.87 26.06
CA TRP A 105 3.12 7.86 25.82
C TRP A 105 3.55 6.77 24.84
N LYS A 106 3.02 5.55 25.00
CA LYS A 106 3.29 4.42 24.08
C LYS A 106 2.77 4.68 22.67
N ALA A 107 1.73 5.49 22.52
CA ALA A 107 1.21 5.91 21.22
C ALA A 107 2.10 6.96 20.52
N THR A 108 3.06 7.59 21.22
CA THR A 108 3.94 8.58 20.58
C THR A 108 4.91 7.94 19.60
N THR A 109 5.20 8.67 18.51
CA THR A 109 6.21 8.28 17.50
C THR A 109 7.57 8.01 18.12
N LYS A 110 7.93 8.73 19.19
CA LYS A 110 9.21 8.58 19.90
C LYS A 110 9.32 7.21 20.58
N TYR A 111 8.25 6.74 21.23
CA TYR A 111 8.23 5.40 21.82
C TYR A 111 8.36 4.32 20.75
N ARG A 112 7.59 4.43 19.66
CA ARG A 112 7.66 3.49 18.53
C ARG A 112 9.05 3.39 17.91
N ILE A 113 9.72 4.52 17.68
CA ILE A 113 11.08 4.55 17.11
C ILE A 113 12.07 3.83 18.04
N ASN A 114 11.97 4.05 19.35
CA ASN A 114 12.85 3.41 20.33
C ASN A 114 12.67 1.88 20.35
N GLU A 115 11.44 1.40 20.27
CA GLU A 115 11.16 -0.06 20.22
C GLU A 115 11.68 -0.69 18.93
N ILE A 116 11.57 -0.01 17.78
CA ILE A 116 12.17 -0.46 16.51
C ILE A 116 13.69 -0.54 16.64
N GLN A 117 14.33 0.48 17.21
CA GLN A 117 15.79 0.49 17.41
C GLN A 117 16.27 -0.63 18.34
N LYS A 118 15.57 -0.88 19.45
CA LYS A 118 15.89 -1.99 20.35
C LYS A 118 15.77 -3.34 19.64
N ALA A 119 14.69 -3.56 18.89
CA ALA A 119 14.48 -4.80 18.13
C ALA A 119 15.53 -5.02 17.03
N MET A 120 16.07 -3.94 16.46
CA MET A 120 17.18 -4.03 15.50
C MET A 120 18.52 -4.37 16.18
N ASN A 121 18.74 -3.85 17.39
CA ASN A 121 19.99 -4.05 18.15
C ASN A 121 20.05 -5.39 18.90
N THR A 122 18.94 -6.11 19.06
CA THR A 122 18.91 -7.44 19.73
C THR A 122 19.18 -8.63 18.79
N ASN A 123 19.66 -8.37 17.57
CA ASN A 123 20.06 -9.40 16.60
C ASN A 123 21.57 -9.69 16.59
N GLU A 124 22.29 -9.47 17.70
CA GLU A 124 23.66 -9.97 17.92
C GLU A 124 23.68 -11.22 18.82
#